data_AF-A0A941M5X1-F1
#
_entry.id   AF-A0A941M5X1-F1
#
_cell.length_a   1.000
_cell.length_b   1.000
_cell.length_c   1.000
_cell.angle_alpha   90.00
_cell.angle_beta   90.00
_cell.angle_gamma   90.00
#
_symmetry.space_group_name_H-M   'P 1'
#
loop_
_entity.id
_entity.type
_entity.pdbx_description
1 polymer ?
#
loop_
_entity_poly.entity_id
_entity_poly.type
_entity_poly.pdbx_seq_one_letter_code
_entity_poly.pdbx_strand_id
1 'polypeptide(L)'
;FASVSEDFSLANSKRSLHFDQEFGNLETELISKIQLNQTQDLLVLPSGKVYGGPHTYLIKNKRKDSHHIIQDAAVKDLPYYSREQAINVQLEGPSIRIGTEHYKATQVQRKSGGGTYGIERRIGYRALREAGIKKEEARILVEEADKYFNNIGITKETQTRLPGNRNKTE
;
A
#
# COMPACT_ATOMS: atom_id res chain seq x y z
N PHE A 1 20.38 -44.74 29.26
CA PHE A 1 19.46 -44.14 28.28
C PHE A 1 18.99 -42.78 28.80
N ALA A 2 19.77 -41.73 28.55
CA ALA A 2 19.36 -40.31 28.72
C ALA A 2 20.51 -39.43 28.19
N SER A 3 20.51 -39.04 26.91
CA SER A 3 21.40 -37.98 26.39
C SER A 3 21.08 -37.55 24.95
N VAL A 4 19.80 -37.37 24.58
CA VAL A 4 19.46 -36.86 23.22
C VAL A 4 18.36 -35.78 23.23
N SER A 5 17.66 -35.55 24.35
CA SER A 5 16.50 -34.65 24.38
C SER A 5 16.79 -33.21 24.82
N GLU A 6 17.94 -32.91 25.43
CA GLU A 6 18.22 -31.55 25.94
C GLU A 6 18.94 -30.65 24.92
N ASP A 7 19.80 -31.19 24.06
CA ASP A 7 20.54 -30.40 23.05
C ASP A 7 19.65 -29.90 21.91
N PHE A 8 18.58 -30.63 21.56
CA PHE A 8 17.66 -30.22 20.49
C PHE A 8 16.76 -29.03 20.88
N SER A 9 16.46 -28.89 22.18
CA SER A 9 15.63 -27.81 22.72
C SER A 9 16.39 -26.48 22.77
N LEU A 10 17.66 -26.51 23.20
CA LEU A 10 18.51 -25.31 23.22
C LEU A 10 18.85 -24.82 21.79
N ALA A 11 19.04 -25.73 20.85
CA ALA A 11 19.34 -25.38 19.46
C ALA A 11 18.13 -24.72 18.75
N ASN A 12 16.91 -25.20 18.99
CA ASN A 12 15.70 -24.58 18.43
C ASN A 12 15.33 -23.26 19.13
N SER A 13 15.56 -23.13 20.43
CA SER A 13 15.34 -21.88 21.17
C SER A 13 16.31 -20.78 20.71
N LYS A 14 17.60 -21.10 20.52
CA LYS A 14 18.59 -20.16 19.97
C LYS A 14 18.33 -19.81 18.51
N ARG A 15 17.83 -20.76 17.70
CA ARG A 15 17.47 -20.49 16.30
C ARG A 15 16.23 -19.60 16.19
N SER A 16 15.22 -19.77 17.05
CA SER A 16 14.06 -18.87 17.13
C SER A 16 14.46 -17.47 17.60
N LEU A 17 15.27 -17.37 18.66
CA LEU A 17 15.73 -16.08 19.19
C LEU A 17 16.64 -15.33 18.21
N HIS A 18 17.50 -16.02 17.43
CA HIS A 18 18.28 -15.38 16.37
C HIS A 18 17.42 -14.97 15.16
N PHE A 19 16.41 -15.77 14.80
CA PHE A 19 15.47 -15.43 13.72
C PHE A 19 14.67 -14.18 14.11
N ASP A 20 14.06 -14.18 15.30
CA ASP A 20 13.23 -13.06 15.76
C ASP A 20 14.05 -11.77 15.94
N GLN A 21 15.33 -11.87 16.28
CA GLN A 21 16.24 -10.73 16.44
C GLN A 21 16.79 -10.21 15.11
N GLU A 22 17.03 -11.07 14.10
CA GLU A 22 17.39 -10.64 12.74
C GLU A 22 16.19 -10.00 12.00
N PHE A 23 14.97 -10.53 12.15
CA PHE A 23 13.76 -9.91 11.58
C PHE A 23 13.37 -8.62 12.29
N GLY A 24 13.50 -8.55 13.63
CA GLY A 24 13.30 -7.32 14.39
C GLY A 24 14.27 -6.22 13.97
N ASN A 25 15.54 -6.55 13.76
CA ASN A 25 16.55 -5.58 13.31
C ASN A 25 16.32 -5.14 11.86
N LEU A 26 15.87 -6.02 10.96
CA LEU A 26 15.48 -5.66 9.60
C LEU A 26 14.23 -4.78 9.56
N GLU A 27 13.21 -5.05 10.38
CA GLU A 27 12.04 -4.16 10.50
C GLU A 27 12.47 -2.79 11.02
N THR A 28 13.34 -2.73 12.02
CA THR A 28 13.79 -1.46 12.60
C THR A 28 14.74 -0.69 11.66
N GLU A 29 15.58 -1.38 10.88
CA GLU A 29 16.46 -0.79 9.87
C GLU A 29 15.69 -0.36 8.61
N LEU A 30 14.65 -1.10 8.23
CA LEU A 30 13.74 -0.72 7.16
C LEU A 30 12.88 0.48 7.56
N ILE A 31 12.36 0.48 8.79
CA ILE A 31 11.64 1.62 9.38
C ILE A 31 12.58 2.82 9.48
N SER A 32 13.84 2.67 9.90
CA SER A 32 14.80 3.79 9.99
C SER A 32 15.23 4.33 8.62
N LYS A 33 15.34 3.48 7.59
CA LYS A 33 15.56 3.91 6.19
C LYS A 33 14.31 4.58 5.58
N ILE A 34 13.11 4.16 5.96
CA ILE A 34 11.85 4.86 5.63
C ILE A 34 11.77 6.21 6.38
N GLN A 35 12.28 6.28 7.61
CA GLN A 35 12.24 7.49 8.45
C GLN A 35 13.25 8.58 8.04
N LEU A 36 14.30 8.23 7.29
CA LEU A 36 15.40 9.16 6.93
C LEU A 36 15.13 10.06 5.71
N ASN A 37 13.99 9.92 5.02
CA ASN A 37 13.54 10.94 4.06
C ASN A 37 12.40 11.77 4.66
N GLN A 38 12.77 12.73 5.51
CA GLN A 38 11.93 13.86 5.90
C GLN A 38 11.68 14.87 4.75
N THR A 39 11.85 14.44 3.50
CA THR A 39 11.32 15.08 2.29
C THR A 39 10.27 14.13 1.71
N GLN A 40 9.01 14.55 1.76
CA GLN A 40 7.78 13.79 1.43
C GLN A 40 7.62 13.38 -0.04
N ASP A 41 8.71 13.04 -0.70
CA ASP A 41 8.73 12.92 -2.15
C ASP A 41 8.73 11.44 -2.59
N LEU A 42 9.49 10.55 -1.93
CA LEU A 42 9.65 9.18 -2.43
C LEU A 42 9.51 8.09 -1.37
N LEU A 43 8.54 7.19 -1.56
CA LEU A 43 8.49 5.89 -0.91
C LEU A 43 9.12 4.84 -1.85
N VAL A 44 10.31 4.36 -1.49
CA VAL A 44 10.91 3.19 -2.14
C VAL A 44 10.49 1.96 -1.36
N LEU A 45 9.75 1.05 -2.00
CA LEU A 45 9.38 -0.20 -1.34
C LEU A 45 10.57 -1.17 -1.28
N PRO A 46 10.60 -2.08 -0.28
CA PRO A 46 11.69 -3.05 -0.09
C PRO A 46 12.05 -3.89 -1.32
N SER A 47 11.09 -4.18 -2.20
CA SER A 47 11.35 -4.87 -3.47
C SER A 47 12.17 -4.08 -4.48
N GLY A 48 12.34 -2.76 -4.29
CA GLY A 48 12.99 -1.84 -5.23
C GLY A 48 12.23 -1.65 -6.55
N LYS A 49 11.16 -2.42 -6.79
CA LYS A 49 10.35 -2.40 -8.01
C LYS A 49 9.33 -1.27 -8.05
N VAL A 50 8.90 -0.81 -6.89
CA VAL A 50 7.68 -0.03 -6.74
C VAL A 50 8.00 1.30 -6.07
N TYR A 51 7.66 2.38 -6.76
CA TYR A 51 7.74 3.74 -6.23
C TYR A 51 6.35 4.18 -5.80
N GLY A 52 6.20 4.46 -4.50
CA GLY A 52 5.03 5.13 -3.94
C GLY A 52 5.32 6.62 -3.73
N GLY A 53 4.30 7.45 -3.79
CA GLY A 53 4.42 8.88 -3.46
C GLY A 53 3.28 9.71 -4.03
N PRO A 54 3.26 11.03 -3.77
CA PRO A 54 2.31 11.94 -4.39
C PRO A 54 2.29 11.82 -5.92
N HIS A 55 1.14 12.02 -6.54
CA HIS A 55 1.01 11.98 -8.01
C HIS A 55 1.99 12.94 -8.71
N THR A 56 2.14 14.15 -8.18
CA THR A 56 3.09 15.16 -8.67
C THR A 56 4.53 14.67 -8.64
N TYR A 57 4.91 13.93 -7.60
CA TYR A 57 6.24 13.36 -7.49
C TYR A 57 6.49 12.32 -8.61
N LEU A 58 5.54 11.42 -8.84
CA LEU A 58 5.68 10.41 -9.90
C LEU A 58 5.81 11.06 -11.27
N ILE A 59 5.04 12.13 -11.55
CA ILE A 59 5.18 12.94 -12.77
C ILE A 59 6.58 13.58 -12.85
N LYS A 60 7.03 14.27 -11.80
CA LYS A 60 8.34 14.93 -11.73
C LYS A 60 9.48 13.96 -12.04
N ASN A 61 9.35 12.71 -11.60
CA ASN A 61 10.33 11.65 -11.81
C ASN A 61 10.06 10.80 -13.07
N LYS A 62 9.21 11.29 -13.97
CA LYS A 62 8.86 10.65 -15.26
C LYS A 62 8.38 9.20 -15.10
N ARG A 63 7.80 8.87 -13.95
CA ARG A 63 7.18 7.57 -13.69
C ARG A 63 5.85 7.53 -14.42
N LYS A 64 5.70 6.53 -15.28
CA LYS A 64 4.45 6.27 -16.02
C LYS A 64 3.56 5.35 -15.21
N ASP A 65 2.30 5.23 -15.64
CA ASP A 65 1.37 4.23 -15.10
C ASP A 65 1.13 4.36 -13.59
N SER A 66 1.09 5.61 -13.11
CA SER A 66 0.73 5.97 -11.74
C SER A 66 -0.71 5.53 -11.41
N HIS A 67 -0.85 4.76 -10.35
CA HIS A 67 -2.12 4.25 -9.85
C HIS A 67 -2.44 4.85 -8.48
N HIS A 68 -3.62 5.45 -8.32
CA HIS A 68 -4.05 5.96 -7.02
C HIS A 68 -4.38 4.78 -6.09
N ILE A 69 -3.77 4.73 -4.90
CA ILE A 69 -4.04 3.67 -3.92
C ILE A 69 -5.50 3.72 -3.48
N ILE A 70 -5.96 4.93 -3.13
CA ILE A 70 -7.36 5.24 -2.85
C ILE A 70 -7.96 5.86 -4.11
N GLN A 71 -9.02 5.27 -4.64
CA GLN A 71 -9.58 5.70 -5.93
C GLN A 71 -10.01 7.17 -5.89
N ASP A 72 -9.38 8.01 -6.71
CA ASP A 72 -9.67 9.44 -6.87
C ASP A 72 -11.17 9.72 -6.97
N ALA A 73 -11.88 8.96 -7.82
CA ALA A 73 -13.31 9.14 -8.00
C ALA A 73 -14.15 8.96 -6.70
N ALA A 74 -13.69 8.20 -5.72
CA ALA A 74 -14.39 8.05 -4.44
C ALA A 74 -14.18 9.24 -3.50
N VAL A 75 -13.03 9.91 -3.62
CA VAL A 75 -12.55 10.92 -2.65
C VAL A 75 -12.46 12.33 -3.19
N LYS A 76 -12.66 12.53 -4.49
CA LYS A 76 -12.48 13.83 -5.17
C LYS A 76 -13.33 14.99 -4.64
N ASP A 77 -14.41 14.69 -3.92
CA ASP A 77 -15.33 15.69 -3.35
C ASP A 77 -15.10 15.88 -1.84
N LEU A 78 -14.09 15.23 -1.26
CA LEU A 78 -13.74 15.41 0.15
C LEU A 78 -13.08 16.78 0.39
N PRO A 79 -13.37 17.45 1.52
CA PRO A 79 -12.71 18.69 1.89
C PRO A 79 -11.18 18.54 1.91
N TYR A 80 -10.48 19.53 1.35
CA TYR A 80 -9.01 19.60 1.31
C TYR A 80 -8.31 18.47 0.54
N TYR A 81 -9.06 17.61 -0.14
CA TYR A 81 -8.48 16.59 -1.01
C TYR A 81 -7.79 17.24 -2.22
N SER A 82 -6.60 16.73 -2.54
CA SER A 82 -5.81 17.10 -3.69
C SER A 82 -5.30 15.84 -4.36
N ARG A 83 -5.76 15.61 -5.58
CA ARG A 83 -5.30 14.52 -6.43
C ARG A 83 -3.78 14.51 -6.61
N GLU A 84 -3.19 15.70 -6.67
CA GLU A 84 -1.75 15.91 -6.86
C GLU A 84 -0.90 15.51 -5.65
N GLN A 85 -1.49 15.53 -4.46
CA GLN A 85 -0.85 15.15 -3.19
C GLN A 85 -1.21 13.73 -2.75
N ALA A 86 -2.28 13.16 -3.29
CA ALA A 86 -2.72 11.82 -2.96
C ALA A 86 -1.66 10.77 -3.31
N ILE A 87 -1.51 9.79 -2.42
CA ILE A 87 -0.51 8.74 -2.59
C ILE A 87 -0.89 7.81 -3.74
N ASN A 88 0.05 7.69 -4.67
CA ASN A 88 0.01 6.85 -5.84
C ASN A 88 1.12 5.81 -5.76
N VAL A 89 1.02 4.80 -6.60
CA VAL A 89 2.02 3.76 -6.79
C VAL A 89 2.26 3.55 -8.28
N GLN A 90 3.51 3.39 -8.69
CA GLN A 90 3.79 2.93 -10.05
C GLN A 90 3.45 1.45 -10.19
N LEU A 91 2.61 1.10 -11.16
CA LEU A 91 2.31 -0.28 -11.53
C LEU A 91 2.78 -0.53 -12.97
N GLU A 92 3.36 -1.69 -13.25
CA GLU A 92 3.92 -1.97 -14.58
C GLU A 92 2.83 -2.08 -15.65
N GLY A 93 2.95 -1.23 -16.68
CA GLY A 93 2.10 -1.21 -17.87
C GLY A 93 0.81 -0.39 -17.72
N PRO A 94 0.15 -0.01 -18.84
CA PRO A 94 -1.02 0.85 -18.80
C PRO A 94 -2.25 0.11 -18.30
N SER A 95 -3.16 0.86 -17.68
CA SER A 95 -4.43 0.36 -17.12
C SER A 95 -5.42 -0.22 -18.13
N ILE A 96 -5.20 0.01 -19.42
CA ILE A 96 -6.08 -0.45 -20.52
C ILE A 96 -5.60 -1.77 -21.15
N ARG A 97 -4.34 -2.17 -20.91
CA ARG A 97 -3.79 -3.40 -21.49
C ARG A 97 -4.06 -4.56 -20.55
N ILE A 98 -4.92 -5.48 -20.98
CA ILE A 98 -5.31 -6.65 -20.20
C ILE A 98 -4.06 -7.41 -19.72
N GLY A 99 -4.05 -7.76 -18.44
CA GLY A 99 -2.99 -8.55 -17.80
C GLY A 99 -1.86 -7.75 -17.17
N THR A 100 -1.76 -6.44 -17.42
CA THR A 100 -0.80 -5.56 -16.72
C THR A 100 -1.14 -5.43 -15.24
N GLU A 101 -0.16 -5.06 -14.42
CA GLU A 101 -0.35 -4.81 -12.99
C GLU A 101 -1.38 -3.70 -12.76
N HIS A 102 -1.26 -2.60 -13.54
CA HIS A 102 -2.19 -1.49 -13.47
C HIS A 102 -3.61 -1.93 -13.88
N TYR A 103 -3.76 -2.68 -14.97
CA TYR A 103 -5.07 -3.19 -15.38
C TYR A 103 -5.73 -3.99 -14.25
N LYS A 104 -5.00 -4.93 -13.64
CA LYS A 104 -5.50 -5.75 -12.52
C LYS A 104 -5.98 -4.90 -11.34
N ALA A 105 -5.19 -3.93 -10.90
CA ALA A 105 -5.58 -3.00 -9.83
C ALA A 105 -6.85 -2.21 -10.20
N THR A 106 -6.91 -1.68 -11.43
CA THR A 106 -8.08 -0.95 -11.95
C THR A 106 -9.34 -1.82 -11.94
N GLN A 107 -9.24 -3.11 -12.29
CA GLN A 107 -10.40 -4.00 -12.26
C GLN A 107 -10.95 -4.20 -10.84
N VAL A 108 -10.09 -4.29 -9.82
CA VAL A 108 -10.54 -4.38 -8.41
C VAL A 108 -11.23 -3.09 -7.98
N GLN A 109 -10.66 -1.93 -8.31
CA GLN A 109 -11.26 -0.63 -8.04
C GLN A 109 -12.55 -0.37 -8.84
N ARG A 110 -12.92 -1.20 -9.83
CA ARG A 110 -14.21 -1.11 -10.54
C ARG A 110 -15.32 -1.97 -9.93
N LYS A 111 -14.99 -2.89 -9.03
CA LYS A 111 -15.99 -3.77 -8.38
C LYS A 111 -16.89 -2.98 -7.43
N SER A 112 -18.09 -3.50 -7.19
CA SER A 112 -19.08 -2.89 -6.30
C SER A 112 -18.55 -2.68 -4.87
N GLY A 113 -19.10 -1.67 -4.20
CA GLY A 113 -18.72 -1.25 -2.85
C GLY A 113 -18.05 0.13 -2.78
N GLY A 114 -17.80 0.58 -1.56
CA GLY A 114 -17.33 1.93 -1.25
C GLY A 114 -18.24 2.60 -0.21
N GLY A 115 -18.24 3.93 -0.18
CA GLY A 115 -19.15 4.72 0.65
C GLY A 115 -18.52 5.22 1.95
N THR A 116 -17.43 4.61 2.41
CA THR A 116 -16.58 5.19 3.45
C THR A 116 -15.10 5.07 3.10
N TYR A 117 -14.28 5.96 3.66
CA TYR A 117 -12.83 5.88 3.52
C TYR A 117 -12.29 4.53 4.00
N GLY A 118 -12.82 3.99 5.10
CA GLY A 118 -12.46 2.66 5.62
C GLY A 118 -12.69 1.52 4.62
N ILE A 119 -13.74 1.61 3.79
CA ILE A 119 -14.01 0.66 2.71
C ILE A 119 -13.04 0.89 1.55
N GLU A 120 -12.81 2.13 1.14
CA GLU A 120 -11.86 2.47 0.07
C GLU A 120 -10.44 1.97 0.38
N ARG A 121 -9.98 2.05 1.63
CA ARG A 121 -8.71 1.46 2.07
C ARG A 121 -8.64 -0.04 1.80
N ARG A 122 -9.72 -0.78 2.09
CA ARG A 122 -9.79 -2.23 1.83
C ARG A 122 -9.78 -2.54 0.34
N ILE A 123 -10.46 -1.72 -0.46
CA ILE A 123 -10.44 -1.85 -1.92
C ILE A 123 -9.04 -1.57 -2.47
N GLY A 124 -8.39 -0.48 -2.02
CA GLY A 124 -7.01 -0.14 -2.38
C GLY A 124 -6.02 -1.25 -2.04
N TYR A 125 -6.06 -1.77 -0.80
CA TYR A 125 -5.24 -2.91 -0.40
C TYR A 125 -5.43 -4.12 -1.33
N ARG A 126 -6.68 -4.50 -1.64
CA ARG A 126 -6.94 -5.62 -2.55
C ARG A 126 -6.45 -5.34 -3.96
N ALA A 127 -6.58 -4.11 -4.45
CA ALA A 127 -6.08 -3.71 -5.77
C ALA A 127 -4.57 -3.87 -5.88
N LEU A 128 -3.81 -3.45 -4.85
CA LEU A 128 -2.37 -3.65 -4.78
C LEU A 128 -2.00 -5.14 -4.77
N ARG A 129 -2.71 -5.96 -3.98
CA ARG A 129 -2.47 -7.41 -3.93
C ARG A 129 -2.73 -8.09 -5.27
N GLU A 130 -3.80 -7.71 -5.96
CA GLU A 130 -4.13 -8.24 -7.29
C GLU A 130 -3.10 -7.82 -8.36
N ALA A 131 -2.50 -6.64 -8.21
CA ALA A 131 -1.40 -6.18 -9.04
C ALA A 131 -0.07 -6.94 -8.77
N GLY A 132 0.00 -7.79 -7.75
CA GLY A 132 1.20 -8.57 -7.41
C GLY A 132 2.12 -7.93 -6.36
N ILE A 133 1.75 -6.76 -5.82
CA ILE A 133 2.49 -6.09 -4.74
C ILE A 133 2.43 -6.94 -3.49
N LYS A 134 3.56 -7.16 -2.79
CA LYS A 134 3.63 -8.02 -1.59
C LYS A 134 2.72 -7.50 -0.47
N LYS A 135 2.35 -8.39 0.45
CA LYS A 135 1.37 -8.10 1.52
C LYS A 135 1.86 -6.97 2.44
N GLU A 136 3.13 -7.02 2.77
CA GLU A 136 3.83 -6.08 3.65
C GLU A 136 3.92 -4.71 2.97
N GLU A 137 4.30 -4.70 1.69
CA GLU A 137 4.38 -3.48 0.87
C GLU A 137 3.01 -2.83 0.65
N ALA A 138 1.98 -3.63 0.40
CA ALA A 138 0.62 -3.15 0.24
C ALA A 138 0.07 -2.50 1.52
N ARG A 139 0.50 -2.99 2.70
CA ARG A 139 0.14 -2.36 3.99
C ARG A 139 0.83 -1.02 4.15
N ILE A 140 2.14 -0.95 3.91
CA ILE A 140 2.91 0.30 3.97
C ILE A 140 2.28 1.36 3.06
N LEU A 141 1.96 1.00 1.81
CA LEU A 141 1.32 1.91 0.86
C LEU A 141 -0.02 2.46 1.35
N VAL A 142 -0.86 1.60 1.95
CA VAL A 142 -2.15 2.03 2.51
C VAL A 142 -1.95 2.89 3.76
N GLU A 143 -0.96 2.60 4.59
CA GLU A 143 -0.62 3.40 5.76
C GLU A 143 -0.07 4.79 5.37
N GLU A 144 0.73 4.88 4.30
CA GLU A 144 1.15 6.16 3.74
C GLU A 144 -0.04 6.96 3.19
N ALA A 145 -0.97 6.30 2.51
CA ALA A 145 -2.23 6.95 2.10
C ALA A 145 -3.00 7.45 3.33
N ASP A 146 -3.09 6.65 4.40
CA ASP A 146 -3.74 7.04 5.65
C ASP A 146 -3.11 8.29 6.27
N LYS A 147 -1.79 8.44 6.24
CA LYS A 147 -1.14 9.65 6.75
C LYS A 147 -1.63 10.90 6.03
N TYR A 148 -1.73 10.86 4.70
CA TYR A 148 -2.26 11.97 3.91
C TYR A 148 -3.72 12.29 4.29
N PHE A 149 -4.60 11.28 4.29
CA PHE A 149 -6.02 11.48 4.58
C PHE A 149 -6.27 11.91 6.04
N ASN A 150 -5.53 11.37 7.00
CA ASN A 150 -5.61 11.80 8.40
C ASN A 150 -5.19 13.26 8.56
N ASN A 151 -4.15 13.71 7.83
CA ASN A 151 -3.68 15.10 7.89
C ASN A 151 -4.71 16.12 7.35
N ILE A 152 -5.60 15.70 6.46
CA ILE A 152 -6.74 16.52 5.98
C ILE A 152 -8.04 16.27 6.77
N GLY A 153 -7.95 15.60 7.92
CA GLY A 153 -9.08 15.40 8.84
C GLY A 153 -10.05 14.27 8.45
N ILE A 154 -9.66 13.39 7.53
CA ILE A 154 -10.48 12.26 7.09
C ILE A 154 -10.25 11.07 8.02
N THR A 155 -11.35 10.41 8.40
CA THR A 155 -11.34 9.21 9.25
C THR A 155 -11.91 8.02 8.49
N LYS A 156 -11.80 6.81 9.06
CA LYS A 156 -12.35 5.59 8.44
C LYS A 156 -13.87 5.65 8.23
N GLU A 157 -14.57 6.42 9.04
CA GLU A 157 -16.03 6.58 8.97
C GLU A 157 -16.48 7.72 8.06
N THR A 158 -15.53 8.55 7.59
CA THR A 158 -15.85 9.64 6.67
C THR A 158 -16.47 9.07 5.40
N GLN A 159 -17.66 9.59 5.08
CA GLN A 159 -18.42 9.20 3.91
C GLN A 159 -17.65 9.58 2.64
N THR A 160 -17.61 8.66 1.68
CA THR A 160 -17.02 8.87 0.36
C THR A 160 -18.08 8.75 -0.71
N ARG A 161 -17.83 9.37 -1.86
CA ARG A 161 -18.71 9.19 -3.02
C ARG A 161 -18.61 7.74 -3.48
N LEU A 162 -19.74 7.13 -3.85
CA LEU A 162 -19.73 5.88 -4.62
C LEU A 162 -19.37 6.18 -6.07
N PRO A 163 -18.23 5.67 -6.59
CA PRO A 163 -17.89 5.84 -8.00
C PRO A 163 -18.98 5.25 -8.89
N GLY A 164 -19.45 6.01 -9.89
CA GLY A 164 -20.59 5.61 -10.71
C GLY A 164 -20.41 4.29 -11.46
N ASN A 165 -19.17 3.88 -11.73
CA ASN A 165 -18.85 2.58 -12.34
C ASN A 165 -19.00 1.39 -11.38
N ARG A 166 -19.20 1.63 -10.08
CA ARG A 166 -19.43 0.61 -9.03
C ARG A 166 -20.91 0.43 -8.67
N ASN A 167 -21.81 1.20 -9.27
CA ASN A 167 -23.26 1.14 -9.00
C ASN A 167 -23.97 -0.06 -9.66
N LYS A 168 -23.25 -1.11 -10.05
CA LYS A 168 -23.88 -2.30 -10.64
C LYS A 168 -24.30 -3.25 -9.53
N THR A 169 -25.59 -3.24 -9.20
CA THR A 169 -26.31 -4.45 -8.80
C THR A 169 -26.23 -5.42 -9.97
N GLU A 170 -25.53 -6.54 -9.80
CA GLU A 170 -25.80 -7.75 -10.58
C GLU A 170 -27.15 -8.33 -10.15
#